data_AF-A0A0G0IMB9-F1
#
_entry.id   AF-A0A0G0IMB9-F1
#
_cell.length_a   1.000
_cell.length_b   1.000
_cell.length_c   1.000
_cell.angle_alpha   90.00
_cell.angle_beta   90.00
_cell.angle_gamma   90.00
#
_symmetry.space_group_name_H-M   'P 1'
#
loop_
_entity.id
_entity.type
_entity.pdbx_description
1 polymer ?
#
loop_
_entity_poly.entity_id
_entity_poly.type
_entity_poly.pdbx_seq_one_letter_code
_entity_poly.pdbx_strand_id
1 'polypeptide(L)'
;MTDLKTLEKKVNELEERLKKLEETVLAGGDKDEKNYMDALYEKAKELVTKNNKATEYFLQRKLLIDYQRATKLLNKLEANGVIGPEERLFWFLF
;
A
#
# COMPACT_ATOMS: atom_id res chain seq x y z
N MET A 1 -18.39 2.16 -42.64
CA MET A 1 -18.23 3.07 -41.49
C MET A 1 -18.89 2.39 -40.30
N THR A 2 -18.16 2.14 -39.22
CA THR A 2 -18.74 1.54 -38.01
C THR A 2 -19.79 2.47 -37.42
N ASP A 3 -21.04 2.01 -37.30
CA ASP A 3 -22.14 2.81 -36.77
C ASP A 3 -21.82 3.29 -35.35
N LEU A 4 -21.98 4.60 -35.10
CA LEU A 4 -21.77 5.26 -33.81
C LEU A 4 -22.49 4.53 -32.66
N LYS A 5 -23.70 4.04 -32.91
CA LYS A 5 -24.50 3.25 -31.95
C LYS A 5 -23.82 1.95 -31.52
N THR A 6 -23.04 1.34 -32.42
CA THR A 6 -22.30 0.11 -32.13
C THR A 6 -21.07 0.41 -31.29
N LEU A 7 -20.45 1.59 -31.44
CA LEU A 7 -19.36 2.03 -30.56
C LEU A 7 -19.86 2.36 -29.16
N GLU A 8 -20.94 3.12 -29.03
CA GLU A 8 -21.52 3.49 -27.73
C GLU A 8 -21.87 2.26 -26.90
N LYS A 9 -22.48 1.24 -27.54
CA LYS A 9 -22.78 -0.02 -26.86
C LYS A 9 -21.52 -0.74 -26.35
N LYS A 10 -20.44 -0.74 -27.13
CA LYS A 10 -19.16 -1.34 -26.73
C LYS A 10 -18.49 -0.57 -25.59
N VAL A 11 -18.56 0.76 -25.60
CA VAL A 11 -18.01 1.60 -24.52
C VAL A 11 -18.71 1.29 -23.20
N ASN A 12 -20.04 1.26 -23.19
CA ASN A 12 -20.80 0.93 -21.97
C ASN A 12 -20.47 -0.48 -21.46
N GLU A 13 -20.33 -1.46 -22.37
CA GLU A 13 -19.94 -2.82 -21.99
C GLU A 13 -18.51 -2.88 -21.41
N LEU A 14 -17.57 -2.08 -21.95
CA LEU A 14 -16.22 -1.97 -21.42
C LEU A 14 -16.19 -1.32 -20.03
N GLU A 15 -17.00 -0.28 -19.81
CA GLU A 15 -17.12 0.39 -18.50
C GLU A 15 -17.66 -0.57 -17.43
N GLU A 16 -18.68 -1.37 -17.74
CA GLU A 16 -19.18 -2.39 -16.80
C GLU A 16 -18.13 -3.47 -16.51
N ARG A 17 -17.34 -3.86 -17.51
CA ARG A 17 -16.25 -4.85 -17.33
C ARG A 17 -15.11 -4.28 -16.49
N LEU A 18 -14.77 -2.99 -16.66
CA LEU A 18 -13.79 -2.29 -15.82
C LEU A 18 -14.23 -2.25 -14.36
N LYS A 19 -15.48 -1.86 -14.10
CA LYS A 19 -16.02 -1.82 -12.73
C LYS A 19 -15.97 -3.18 -12.04
N LYS A 20 -16.33 -4.26 -12.75
CA LYS A 20 -16.22 -5.63 -12.21
C LYS A 20 -14.76 -6.04 -11.98
N LEU A 21 -13.84 -5.65 -12.85
CA LEU A 21 -12.42 -5.91 -12.66
C LEU A 21 -11.89 -5.19 -11.42
N GLU A 22 -12.19 -3.91 -11.24
CA GLU A 22 -11.81 -3.15 -10.04
C GLU A 22 -12.35 -3.81 -8.76
N GLU A 23 -13.64 -4.19 -8.73
CA GLU A 23 -14.24 -4.88 -7.58
C GLU A 23 -13.56 -6.21 -7.27
N THR A 24 -13.25 -7.01 -8.30
CA THR A 24 -12.58 -8.32 -8.12
C THR A 24 -11.11 -8.20 -7.71
N VAL A 25 -10.39 -7.21 -8.25
CA VAL A 25 -8.99 -6.95 -7.89
C VAL A 25 -8.89 -6.46 -6.44
N LEU A 26 -9.81 -5.60 -6.00
CA LEU A 26 -9.88 -5.13 -4.62
C LEU A 26 -10.29 -6.24 -3.64
N ALA A 27 -11.25 -7.09 -4.00
CA ALA A 27 -11.77 -8.13 -3.09
C ALA A 27 -10.85 -9.37 -2.95
N GLY A 28 -10.04 -9.68 -3.97
CA GLY A 28 -9.25 -10.92 -4.02
C GLY A 28 -7.85 -10.84 -3.41
N GLY A 29 -7.23 -9.65 -3.37
CA GLY A 29 -5.84 -9.48 -2.92
C GLY A 29 -5.67 -9.11 -1.44
N ASP A 30 -6.71 -8.58 -0.80
CA ASP A 30 -6.59 -7.89 0.48
C ASP A 30 -6.27 -8.81 1.67
N LYS A 31 -6.78 -10.05 1.68
CA LYS A 31 -6.57 -10.96 2.84
C LYS A 31 -5.13 -11.47 2.91
N ASP A 32 -4.58 -11.91 1.79
CA ASP A 32 -3.21 -12.40 1.74
C ASP A 32 -2.21 -11.26 1.94
N GLU A 33 -2.48 -10.09 1.35
CA GLU A 33 -1.66 -8.90 1.59
C GLU A 33 -1.71 -8.47 3.07
N LYS A 34 -2.89 -8.49 3.70
CA LYS A 34 -3.02 -8.14 5.12
C LYS A 34 -2.23 -9.10 6.02
N ASN A 35 -2.36 -10.41 5.80
CA ASN A 35 -1.60 -11.40 6.57
C ASN A 35 -0.08 -11.21 6.38
N TYR A 36 0.35 -10.93 5.16
CA TYR A 36 1.75 -10.64 4.85
C TYR A 36 2.24 -9.35 5.55
N MET A 37 1.45 -8.27 5.52
CA MET A 37 1.74 -7.02 6.25
C MET A 37 1.84 -7.23 7.76
N ASP A 38 0.92 -8.01 8.33
CA ASP A 38 0.89 -8.31 9.76
C ASP A 38 2.12 -9.13 10.17
N ALA A 39 2.57 -10.07 9.33
CA ALA A 39 3.80 -10.82 9.57
C ALA A 39 5.07 -9.94 9.52
N LEU A 40 5.07 -8.87 8.72
CA LEU A 40 6.18 -7.92 8.64
C LEU A 40 6.20 -6.92 9.79
N TYR A 41 5.06 -6.67 10.44
CA TYR A 41 4.93 -5.68 11.49
C TYR A 41 5.86 -5.93 12.68
N GLU A 42 5.93 -7.17 13.18
CA GLU A 42 6.81 -7.52 14.30
C GLU A 42 8.29 -7.30 13.95
N LYS A 43 8.70 -7.65 12.73
CA LYS A 43 10.06 -7.38 12.24
C LYS A 43 10.33 -5.89 12.13
N ALA A 44 9.36 -5.12 11.62
CA ALA A 44 9.48 -3.67 11.50
C ALA A 44 9.66 -3.02 12.88
N LYS A 45 8.84 -3.42 13.86
CA LYS A 45 8.94 -2.98 15.26
C LYS A 45 10.31 -3.27 15.84
N GLU A 46 10.81 -4.50 15.71
CA GLU A 46 12.15 -4.85 16.20
C GLU A 46 13.26 -4.00 15.57
N LEU A 47 13.21 -3.80 14.25
CA LEU A 47 14.21 -3.01 13.54
C LEU A 47 14.21 -1.55 14.02
N VAL A 48 13.03 -0.97 14.16
CA VAL A 48 12.87 0.41 14.62
C VAL A 48 13.38 0.56 16.05
N THR A 49 13.01 -0.34 16.97
CA THR A 49 13.46 -0.29 18.36
C THR A 49 14.96 -0.52 18.50
N LYS A 50 15.57 -1.36 17.65
CA LYS A 50 17.03 -1.62 17.69
C LYS A 50 17.85 -0.47 17.08
N ASN A 51 17.32 0.18 16.04
CA ASN A 51 18.06 1.17 15.28
C ASN A 51 17.71 2.62 15.63
N ASN A 52 16.69 2.85 16.47
CA ASN A 52 16.15 4.18 16.80
C ASN A 52 15.91 5.05 15.54
N LYS A 53 15.41 4.41 14.49
CA LYS A 53 15.12 5.05 13.20
C LYS A 53 13.93 4.39 12.54
N ALA A 54 12.85 5.14 12.37
CA ALA A 54 11.69 4.71 11.60
C ALA A 54 11.41 5.69 10.44
N THR A 55 11.92 5.36 9.25
CA THR A 55 11.55 6.06 8.00
C THR A 55 11.10 5.06 6.95
N GLU A 56 10.28 5.50 5.99
CA GLU A 56 9.76 4.66 4.91
C GLU A 56 10.92 3.99 4.15
N TYR A 57 11.94 4.77 3.78
CA TYR A 57 13.13 4.25 3.08
C TYR A 57 13.93 3.25 3.92
N PHE A 58 14.00 3.45 5.26
CA PHE A 58 14.67 2.51 6.14
C PHE A 58 13.96 1.16 6.14
N LEU A 59 12.63 1.15 6.32
CA LEU A 59 11.82 -0.07 6.25
C LEU A 59 11.86 -0.70 4.87
N GLN A 60 11.82 0.11 3.80
CA GLN A 60 11.92 -0.34 2.42
C GLN A 60 13.20 -1.17 2.19
N ARG A 61 14.35 -0.66 2.64
CA ARG A 61 15.65 -1.35 2.45
C ARG A 61 15.85 -2.53 3.37
N LYS A 62 15.32 -2.49 4.58
CA LYS A 62 15.50 -3.57 5.56
C LYS A 62 14.56 -4.75 5.34
N LEU A 63 13.33 -4.49 4.89
CA LEU A 63 12.31 -5.51 4.65
C LEU A 63 12.13 -5.86 3.17
N LEU A 64 12.83 -5.15 2.26
CA LEU A 64 12.75 -5.35 0.80
C LEU A 64 11.32 -5.29 0.27
N ILE A 65 10.57 -4.29 0.74
CA ILE A 65 9.18 -4.04 0.37
C ILE A 65 9.06 -2.79 -0.51
N ASP A 66 7.91 -2.60 -1.15
CA ASP A 66 7.61 -1.35 -1.86
C ASP A 66 7.31 -0.18 -0.90
N TYR A 67 7.34 1.02 -1.47
CA TYR A 67 7.11 2.26 -0.75
C TYR A 67 5.73 2.33 -0.09
N GLN A 68 4.68 1.83 -0.75
CA GLN A 68 3.32 1.88 -0.20
C GLN A 68 3.19 0.97 1.02
N ARG A 69 3.76 -0.24 0.97
CA ARG A 69 3.83 -1.17 2.11
C ARG A 69 4.67 -0.59 3.25
N ALA A 70 5.81 0.03 2.95
CA ALA A 70 6.63 0.69 3.96
C ALA A 70 5.87 1.82 4.66
N THR A 71 5.13 2.63 3.91
CA THR A 71 4.28 3.70 4.45
C THR A 71 3.17 3.13 5.33
N LYS A 72 2.47 2.09 4.87
CA LYS A 72 1.43 1.40 5.66
C LYS A 72 1.99 0.85 6.99
N LEU A 73 3.17 0.23 6.95
CA LEU A 73 3.84 -0.29 8.15
C LEU A 73 4.24 0.84 9.11
N LEU A 74 4.79 1.93 8.58
CA LEU A 74 5.18 3.09 9.38
C LEU A 74 3.95 3.71 10.08
N ASN A 75 2.86 3.91 9.35
CA ASN A 75 1.59 4.41 9.91
C ASN A 75 1.06 3.48 11.01
N LYS A 76 1.20 2.16 10.83
CA LYS A 76 0.75 1.17 11.83
C LYS A 76 1.63 1.19 13.08
N LEU A 77 2.93 1.39 12.94
CA LEU A 77 3.84 1.55 14.07
C LEU A 77 3.55 2.84 14.84
N GLU A 78 3.22 3.93 14.14
CA GLU A 78 2.84 5.21 14.75
C GLU A 78 1.50 5.09 15.50
N ALA A 79 0.49 4.49 14.85
CA ALA A 79 -0.83 4.29 15.46
C ALA A 79 -0.76 3.44 16.74
N ASN A 80 0.20 2.51 16.81
CA ASN A 80 0.43 1.67 17.97
C ASN A 80 1.42 2.30 18.99
N GLY A 81 1.86 3.54 18.78
CA GLY A 81 2.77 4.26 19.68
C GLY A 81 4.20 3.73 19.73
N VAL A 82 4.63 2.98 18.71
CA VAL A 82 6.01 2.46 18.61
C VAL A 82 6.97 3.55 18.16
N ILE A 83 6.50 4.52 17.36
CA ILE A 83 7.29 5.63 16.81
C ILE A 83 6.61 6.96 17.09
N GLY A 84 7.42 8.00 17.32
CA GLY A 84 6.95 9.38 17.44
C GLY A 84 6.78 10.07 16.07
N PRO A 85 5.96 11.13 15.99
CA PRO A 85 5.74 11.90 14.75
C PRO A 85 7.03 12.57 14.24
N GLU A 86 8.00 12.88 15.10
CA GLU A 86 9.30 13.41 14.69
C GLU A 86 10.13 12.44 13.81
N GLU A 87 9.92 11.13 13.93
CA GLU A 87 10.72 10.15 13.18
C GLU A 87 10.36 10.09 11.68
N ARG A 88 9.14 10.49 11.33
CA ARG A 88 8.64 10.49 9.94
C ARG A 88 9.32 11.55 9.06
N LEU A 89 9.86 12.62 9.63
CA LEU A 89 10.08 13.89 8.92
C LEU A 89 11.35 14.00 8.05
N PHE A 90 12.00 12.92 7.65
CA PHE A 90 13.27 13.06 6.90
C PHE A 90 13.14 13.26 5.38
N TRP A 91 11.94 13.10 4.79
CA TRP A 91 11.77 13.06 3.31
C TRP A 91 10.96 14.20 2.67
N PHE A 92 10.21 15.00 3.43
CA PHE A 92 9.40 16.10 2.88
C PHE A 92 10.09 17.48 2.97
N LEU A 93 11.34 17.54 3.44
CA LEU A 93 12.03 18.81 3.74
C LEU A 93 13.06 19.28 2.69
N PHE A 94 13.19 18.62 1.54
CA PHE A 94 14.09 19.05 0.46
C PHE A 94 13.48 18.83 -0.92
#